data_AF-D5RDD8-F1
#
_entry.id   AF-D5RDD8-F1
#
_cell.length_a   1.000
_cell.length_b   1.000
_cell.length_c   1.000
_cell.angle_alpha   90.00
_cell.angle_beta   90.00
_cell.angle_gamma   90.00
#
_symmetry.space_group_name_H-M   'P 1'
#
loop_
_entity.id
_entity.type
_entity.pdbx_description
1 polymer ?
#
loop_
_entity_poly.entity_id
_entity_poly.type
_entity_poly.pdbx_seq_one_letter_code
_entity_poly.pdbx_strand_id
1 'polypeptide(L)'
;MYSNFNFLQNDWQGLAKIGEMAEYMLYKNPSTAIMKLRQFGEELVKLMLKAENFTYDKNVLPVDRILILKRAGLIPADIDNILTSLRKKGNDAIHNYYRDEKKAETFLSLAVKLGAWFQEVYGTDYLFQSESVEYKKPENIDYEKEYQKLVERTDEIEKELENIKTVPHLASREDRKKLISKKKEIEFTEEETRLIIDKQLIDAGWEVDTKVLNYKLNKTLPEKKRNIAIAEWPCIKENGRKGFADYALFLGEKAKETFNIVKLEQLPNLDGICGGDKYVLCCEII
;
A
#
# COMPACT_ATOMS: atom_id res chain seq x y z
N MET A 1 11.91 -22.10 -8.34
CA MET A 1 12.12 -21.12 -7.26
C MET A 1 10.77 -20.80 -6.65
N TYR A 2 10.71 -20.56 -5.34
CA TYR A 2 9.47 -20.14 -4.69
C TYR A 2 9.26 -18.64 -4.89
N SER A 3 8.13 -18.24 -5.46
CA SER A 3 7.67 -16.85 -5.56
C SER A 3 6.54 -16.63 -4.56
N ASN A 4 6.48 -15.47 -3.91
CA ASN A 4 5.34 -15.12 -3.06
C ASN A 4 4.03 -15.04 -3.85
N PHE A 5 4.07 -14.83 -5.17
CA PHE A 5 2.89 -14.76 -6.03
C PHE A 5 2.49 -16.10 -6.63
N ASN A 6 3.08 -17.21 -6.18
CA ASN A 6 2.80 -18.54 -6.73
C ASN A 6 1.32 -18.94 -6.60
N PHE A 7 0.62 -18.45 -5.57
CA PHE A 7 -0.80 -18.70 -5.36
C PHE A 7 -1.70 -18.12 -6.48
N LEU A 8 -1.19 -17.17 -7.27
CA LEU A 8 -1.89 -16.61 -8.43
C LEU A 8 -1.66 -17.40 -9.72
N GLN A 9 -0.72 -18.34 -9.78
CA GLN A 9 -0.29 -18.91 -11.07
C GLN A 9 -1.39 -19.65 -11.83
N ASN A 10 -2.29 -20.34 -11.11
CA ASN A 10 -3.35 -21.14 -11.75
C ASN A 10 -4.45 -20.27 -12.36
N ASP A 11 -4.81 -19.17 -11.70
CA ASP A 11 -5.95 -18.34 -12.05
C ASP A 11 -5.54 -17.02 -12.71
N TRP A 12 -4.36 -16.49 -12.40
CA TRP A 12 -3.95 -15.13 -12.76
C TRP A 12 -2.47 -15.09 -13.15
N GLN A 13 -2.08 -15.97 -14.07
CA GLN A 13 -0.68 -16.16 -14.48
C GLN A 13 0.03 -14.85 -14.86
N GLY A 14 -0.61 -13.98 -15.64
CA GLY A 14 -0.02 -12.70 -16.03
C GLY A 14 0.26 -11.80 -14.82
N LEU A 15 -0.66 -11.79 -13.84
CA LEU A 15 -0.51 -11.04 -12.60
C LEU A 15 0.60 -11.63 -11.71
N ALA A 16 0.68 -12.96 -11.63
CA ALA A 16 1.74 -13.67 -10.91
C ALA A 16 3.13 -13.31 -11.45
N LYS A 17 3.30 -13.28 -12.77
CA LYS A 17 4.55 -12.92 -13.44
C LYS A 17 4.97 -11.48 -13.18
N ILE A 18 4.04 -10.51 -13.13
CA ILE A 18 4.37 -9.12 -12.78
C ILE A 18 4.89 -9.05 -11.33
N GLY A 19 4.28 -9.79 -10.40
CA GLY A 19 4.76 -9.91 -9.03
C GLY A 19 6.17 -10.53 -8.96
N GLU A 20 6.41 -11.62 -9.69
CA GLU A 20 7.72 -12.27 -9.80
C GLU A 20 8.80 -11.33 -10.35
N MET A 21 8.48 -10.52 -11.36
CA MET A 21 9.38 -9.47 -11.87
C MET A 21 9.75 -8.45 -10.78
N ALA A 22 8.84 -8.12 -9.87
CA ALA A 22 9.15 -7.24 -8.75
C ALA A 22 10.09 -7.90 -7.74
N GLU A 23 9.88 -9.17 -7.42
CA GLU A 23 10.74 -9.94 -6.52
C GLU A 23 12.18 -10.02 -7.05
N TYR A 24 12.35 -10.30 -8.34
CA TYR A 24 13.66 -10.41 -8.98
C TYR A 24 14.46 -9.10 -8.97
N MET A 25 13.76 -7.96 -9.00
CA MET A 25 14.41 -6.65 -8.97
C MET A 25 14.57 -6.07 -7.57
N LEU A 26 14.05 -6.74 -6.51
CA LEU A 26 14.01 -6.20 -5.16
C LEU A 26 15.36 -5.67 -4.68
N TYR A 27 16.43 -6.47 -4.78
CA TYR A 27 17.77 -6.09 -4.32
C TYR A 27 18.63 -5.43 -5.40
N LYS A 28 18.31 -5.68 -6.68
CA LYS A 28 19.12 -5.21 -7.81
C LYS A 28 18.74 -3.82 -8.28
N ASN A 29 17.45 -3.54 -8.36
CA ASN A 29 16.90 -2.22 -8.67
C ASN A 29 15.55 -2.05 -7.96
N PRO A 30 15.57 -1.60 -6.69
CA PRO A 30 14.35 -1.40 -5.91
C PRO A 30 13.33 -0.47 -6.59
N SER A 31 13.79 0.50 -7.38
CA SER A 31 12.90 1.39 -8.14
C SER A 31 12.12 0.63 -9.23
N THR A 32 12.78 -0.28 -9.95
CA THR A 32 12.11 -1.17 -10.91
C THR A 32 11.13 -2.11 -10.20
N ALA A 33 11.50 -2.64 -9.03
CA ALA A 33 10.58 -3.46 -8.23
C ALA A 33 9.30 -2.69 -7.87
N ILE A 34 9.43 -1.46 -7.34
CA ILE A 34 8.29 -0.59 -7.03
C ILE A 34 7.44 -0.29 -8.27
N MET A 35 8.07 -0.02 -9.42
CA MET A 35 7.34 0.18 -10.67
C MET A 35 6.52 -1.06 -11.06
N LYS A 36 7.08 -2.27 -10.90
CA LYS A 36 6.38 -3.52 -11.17
C LYS A 36 5.25 -3.77 -10.18
N LEU A 37 5.40 -3.43 -8.90
CA LEU A 37 4.35 -3.53 -7.90
C LEU A 37 3.20 -2.56 -8.15
N ARG A 38 3.50 -1.38 -8.70
CA ARG A 38 2.48 -0.46 -9.19
C ARG A 38 1.72 -1.06 -10.38
N GLN A 39 2.44 -1.60 -11.37
CA GLN A 39 1.83 -2.29 -12.50
C GLN A 39 0.92 -3.42 -12.03
N PHE A 40 1.37 -4.22 -11.05
CA PHE A 40 0.58 -5.28 -10.43
C PHE A 40 -0.75 -4.77 -9.88
N GLY A 41 -0.74 -3.70 -9.07
CA GLY A 41 -1.95 -3.12 -8.51
C GLY A 41 -2.90 -2.55 -9.59
N GLU A 42 -2.36 -1.90 -10.62
CA GLU A 42 -3.16 -1.37 -11.73
C GLU A 42 -3.82 -2.49 -12.57
N GLU A 43 -3.09 -3.57 -12.85
CA GLU A 43 -3.64 -4.72 -13.58
C GLU A 43 -4.68 -5.49 -12.75
N LEU A 44 -4.42 -5.69 -11.45
CA LEU A 44 -5.39 -6.32 -10.54
C LEU A 44 -6.74 -5.57 -10.55
N VAL A 45 -6.73 -4.23 -10.48
CA VAL A 45 -7.94 -3.41 -10.54
C VAL A 45 -8.66 -3.55 -11.89
N LYS A 46 -7.92 -3.64 -13.01
CA LYS A 46 -8.52 -3.89 -14.33
C LYS A 46 -9.17 -5.29 -14.40
N LEU A 47 -8.53 -6.31 -13.84
CA LEU A 47 -9.07 -7.67 -13.76
C LEU A 47 -10.37 -7.69 -12.94
N MET A 48 -10.43 -6.99 -11.81
CA MET A 48 -11.66 -6.83 -11.02
C MET A 48 -12.78 -6.17 -11.84
N LEU A 49 -12.50 -5.05 -12.50
CA LEU A 49 -13.50 -4.36 -13.33
C LEU A 49 -14.05 -5.26 -14.44
N LYS A 50 -13.17 -6.06 -15.06
CA LYS A 50 -13.56 -7.03 -16.10
C LYS A 50 -14.40 -8.17 -15.53
N ALA A 51 -13.99 -8.75 -14.40
CA ALA A 51 -14.75 -9.82 -13.74
C ALA A 51 -16.14 -9.36 -13.25
N GLU A 52 -16.28 -8.07 -12.97
CA GLU A 52 -17.52 -7.42 -12.53
C GLU A 52 -18.34 -6.84 -13.68
N ASN A 53 -17.87 -6.97 -14.93
CA ASN A 53 -18.49 -6.41 -16.13
C ASN A 53 -18.76 -4.89 -16.04
N PHE A 54 -17.89 -4.14 -15.36
CA PHE A 54 -17.96 -2.68 -15.38
C PHE A 54 -17.48 -2.13 -16.72
N THR A 55 -18.29 -1.25 -17.32
CA THR A 55 -17.88 -0.43 -18.44
C THR A 55 -17.34 0.90 -17.93
N TYR A 56 -16.22 1.34 -18.49
CA TYR A 56 -15.59 2.60 -18.17
C TYR A 56 -14.84 3.12 -19.40
N ASP A 57 -14.67 4.44 -19.51
CA ASP A 57 -13.84 5.02 -20.56
C ASP A 57 -12.39 4.57 -20.37
N LYS A 58 -11.75 4.05 -21.42
CA LYS A 58 -10.35 3.60 -21.35
C LYS A 58 -9.40 4.72 -20.88
N ASN A 59 -9.79 5.97 -21.09
CA ASN A 59 -9.04 7.16 -20.70
C ASN A 59 -9.23 7.59 -19.23
N VAL A 60 -10.10 6.94 -18.45
CA VAL A 60 -10.23 7.27 -17.01
C VAL A 60 -8.91 7.05 -16.27
N LEU A 61 -8.64 7.89 -15.28
CA LEU A 61 -7.43 7.79 -14.48
C LEU A 61 -7.46 6.50 -13.63
N PRO A 62 -6.30 5.91 -13.29
CA PRO A 62 -6.25 4.73 -12.43
C PRO A 62 -6.96 4.90 -11.08
N VAL A 63 -6.98 6.12 -10.53
CA VAL A 63 -7.71 6.43 -9.29
C VAL A 63 -9.22 6.30 -9.44
N ASP A 64 -9.77 6.65 -10.60
CA ASP A 64 -11.22 6.60 -10.86
C ASP A 64 -11.69 5.15 -10.95
N ARG A 65 -10.85 4.24 -11.47
CA ARG A 65 -11.12 2.80 -11.52
C ARG A 65 -11.28 2.20 -10.12
N ILE A 66 -10.39 2.56 -9.20
CA ILE A 66 -10.49 2.18 -7.78
C ILE A 66 -11.78 2.74 -7.19
N LEU A 67 -12.10 4.01 -7.48
CA LEU A 67 -13.30 4.65 -6.95
C LEU A 67 -14.60 3.99 -7.43
N ILE A 68 -14.66 3.50 -8.67
CA ILE A 68 -15.80 2.73 -9.19
C ILE A 68 -16.04 1.49 -8.35
N LEU A 69 -15.00 0.68 -8.13
CA LEU A 69 -15.08 -0.56 -7.34
C LEU A 69 -15.37 -0.29 -5.86
N LYS A 70 -14.79 0.77 -5.29
CA LYS A 70 -15.06 1.22 -3.91
C LYS A 70 -16.53 1.61 -3.74
N ARG A 71 -17.08 2.41 -4.65
CA ARG A 71 -18.52 2.79 -4.64
C ARG A 71 -19.45 1.58 -4.83
N ALA A 72 -19.01 0.55 -5.53
CA ALA A 72 -19.74 -0.71 -5.65
C ALA A 72 -19.71 -1.56 -4.36
N GLY A 73 -18.85 -1.23 -3.39
CA GLY A 73 -18.64 -1.99 -2.17
C GLY A 73 -17.74 -3.22 -2.36
N LEU A 74 -16.87 -3.20 -3.37
CA LEU A 74 -15.96 -4.30 -3.72
C LEU A 74 -14.52 -4.06 -3.26
N ILE A 75 -14.21 -2.86 -2.78
CA ILE A 75 -12.91 -2.51 -2.21
C ILE A 75 -13.15 -2.02 -0.78
N PRO A 76 -12.80 -2.81 0.25
CA PRO A 76 -12.79 -2.36 1.64
C PRO A 76 -11.63 -1.38 1.91
N ALA A 77 -11.64 -0.75 3.09
CA ALA A 77 -10.74 0.37 3.41
C ALA A 77 -9.25 -0.03 3.45
N ASP A 78 -8.93 -1.20 4.00
CA ASP A 78 -7.58 -1.77 4.02
C ASP A 78 -7.03 -2.02 2.61
N ILE A 79 -7.85 -2.56 1.70
CA ILE A 79 -7.47 -2.76 0.29
C ILE A 79 -7.29 -1.43 -0.45
N ASP A 80 -8.14 -0.43 -0.18
CA ASP A 80 -7.98 0.93 -0.73
C ASP A 80 -6.67 1.58 -0.28
N ASN A 81 -6.28 1.39 0.99
CA ASN A 81 -5.01 1.86 1.53
C ASN A 81 -3.81 1.21 0.82
N ILE A 82 -3.86 -0.10 0.56
CA ILE A 82 -2.81 -0.80 -0.19
C ILE A 82 -2.72 -0.26 -1.62
N LEU A 83 -3.84 -0.20 -2.34
CA LEU A 83 -3.88 0.27 -3.74
C LEU A 83 -3.42 1.72 -3.87
N THR A 84 -3.83 2.58 -2.94
CA THR A 84 -3.40 3.99 -2.90
C THR A 84 -1.90 4.11 -2.66
N SER A 85 -1.36 3.28 -1.76
CA SER A 85 0.08 3.22 -1.48
C SER A 85 0.87 2.80 -2.72
N LEU A 86 0.44 1.74 -3.42
CA LEU A 86 1.11 1.24 -4.63
C LEU A 86 1.03 2.20 -5.82
N ARG A 87 -0.08 2.95 -5.96
CA ARG A 87 -0.37 3.78 -7.15
C ARG A 87 0.47 5.04 -7.25
N LYS A 88 0.65 5.77 -6.14
CA LYS A 88 1.23 7.12 -6.21
C LYS A 88 2.74 7.04 -6.35
N LYS A 89 3.29 7.93 -7.20
CA LYS A 89 4.74 8.06 -7.42
C LYS A 89 5.46 8.13 -6.06
N GLY A 90 6.51 7.34 -5.90
CA GLY A 90 7.60 7.65 -4.98
C GLY A 90 8.33 8.88 -5.51
N ASN A 91 7.71 10.05 -5.39
CA ASN A 91 8.25 11.31 -5.89
C ASN A 91 9.21 11.97 -4.88
N ASP A 92 9.84 11.17 -4.02
CA ASP A 92 10.89 11.64 -3.12
C ASP A 92 12.23 11.19 -3.69
N ALA A 93 12.67 11.92 -4.70
CA ALA A 93 14.06 11.90 -5.14
C ALA A 93 14.92 12.65 -4.11
N ILE A 94 15.10 12.06 -2.93
CA ILE A 94 16.15 12.42 -1.97
C ILE A 94 16.78 11.10 -1.51
N HIS A 95 17.66 10.59 -2.38
CA HIS A 95 18.08 9.19 -2.45
C HIS A 95 19.00 8.70 -1.32
N ASN A 96 18.73 7.47 -0.87
CA ASN A 96 19.71 6.54 -0.33
C ASN A 96 19.32 5.12 -0.78
N TYR A 97 20.21 4.38 -1.44
CA TYR A 97 19.92 3.05 -2.03
C TYR A 97 19.32 2.05 -1.01
N TYR A 98 19.84 2.03 0.22
CA TYR A 98 19.35 1.16 1.31
C TYR A 98 17.94 1.53 1.81
N ARG A 99 17.53 2.79 1.66
CA ARG A 99 16.19 3.27 2.01
C ARG A 99 15.17 2.77 1.01
N ASP A 100 15.56 2.71 -0.26
CA ASP A 100 14.73 2.27 -1.39
C ASP A 100 14.50 0.76 -1.37
N GLU A 101 15.49 -0.05 -0.97
CA GLU A 101 15.34 -1.51 -0.81
C GLU A 101 14.26 -1.87 0.23
N LYS A 102 14.38 -1.37 1.47
CA LYS A 102 13.38 -1.63 2.52
C LYS A 102 12.00 -1.13 2.11
N LYS A 103 11.92 0.00 1.42
CA LYS A 103 10.63 0.55 0.93
C LYS A 103 10.02 -0.38 -0.12
N ALA A 104 10.83 -0.88 -1.06
CA ALA A 104 10.41 -1.86 -2.05
C ALA A 104 9.96 -3.17 -1.40
N GLU A 105 10.65 -3.63 -0.35
CA GLU A 105 10.27 -4.80 0.45
C GLU A 105 8.90 -4.62 1.11
N THR A 106 8.65 -3.47 1.74
CA THR A 106 7.33 -3.16 2.33
C THR A 106 6.24 -3.12 1.26
N PHE A 107 6.48 -2.50 0.10
CA PHE A 107 5.54 -2.53 -1.00
C PHE A 107 5.27 -3.94 -1.54
N LEU A 108 6.30 -4.78 -1.58
CA LEU A 108 6.20 -6.17 -2.02
C LEU A 108 5.29 -6.95 -1.07
N SER A 109 5.49 -6.83 0.25
CA SER A 109 4.62 -7.44 1.26
C SER A 109 3.16 -6.99 1.11
N LEU A 110 2.91 -5.70 0.92
CA LEU A 110 1.56 -5.16 0.68
C LEU A 110 0.93 -5.75 -0.60
N ALA A 111 1.70 -5.87 -1.68
CA ALA A 111 1.22 -6.46 -2.93
C ALA A 111 0.88 -7.95 -2.79
N VAL A 112 1.63 -8.70 -1.98
CA VAL A 112 1.33 -10.11 -1.67
C VAL A 112 0.00 -10.22 -0.92
N LYS A 113 -0.21 -9.38 0.09
CA LYS A 113 -1.50 -9.32 0.83
C LYS A 113 -2.67 -8.94 -0.08
N LEU A 114 -2.48 -7.93 -0.94
CA LEU A 114 -3.46 -7.53 -1.94
C LEU A 114 -3.79 -8.67 -2.92
N GLY A 115 -2.76 -9.35 -3.42
CA GLY A 115 -2.91 -10.49 -4.32
C GLY A 115 -3.66 -11.65 -3.65
N ALA A 116 -3.32 -11.98 -2.40
CA ALA A 116 -3.96 -13.06 -1.66
C ALA A 116 -5.45 -12.75 -1.41
N TRP A 117 -5.76 -11.52 -1.00
CA TRP A 117 -7.16 -11.09 -0.89
C TRP A 117 -7.90 -11.19 -2.23
N PHE A 118 -7.28 -10.76 -3.32
CA PHE A 118 -7.87 -10.84 -4.65
C PHE A 118 -8.11 -12.29 -5.11
N GLN A 119 -7.15 -13.18 -4.87
CA GLN A 119 -7.27 -14.62 -5.17
C GLN A 119 -8.45 -15.24 -4.42
N GLU A 120 -8.68 -14.87 -3.17
CA GLU A 120 -9.83 -15.39 -2.42
C GLU A 120 -11.16 -14.84 -2.94
N VAL A 121 -11.22 -13.60 -3.41
CA VAL A 121 -12.49 -13.01 -3.88
C VAL A 121 -12.81 -13.39 -5.33
N TYR A 122 -11.77 -13.54 -6.17
CA TYR A 122 -11.92 -13.70 -7.62
C TYR A 122 -11.37 -15.03 -8.16
N GLY A 123 -10.63 -15.81 -7.37
CA GLY A 123 -10.07 -17.09 -7.80
C GLY A 123 -11.10 -18.21 -7.95
N THR A 124 -10.66 -19.32 -8.51
CA THR A 124 -11.47 -20.52 -8.78
C THR A 124 -11.57 -21.45 -7.56
N ASP A 125 -10.60 -21.36 -6.64
CA ASP A 125 -10.56 -22.19 -5.44
C ASP A 125 -11.39 -21.57 -4.31
N TYR A 126 -12.49 -22.22 -3.96
CA TYR A 126 -13.39 -21.81 -2.87
C TYR A 126 -12.83 -22.08 -1.47
N LEU A 127 -11.80 -22.93 -1.34
CA LEU A 127 -11.14 -23.24 -0.07
C LEU A 127 -9.94 -22.32 0.20
N PHE A 128 -9.55 -21.51 -0.77
CA PHE A 128 -8.42 -20.62 -0.62
C PHE A 128 -8.70 -19.57 0.48
N GLN A 129 -7.79 -19.45 1.43
CA GLN A 129 -7.85 -18.45 2.50
C GLN A 129 -6.65 -17.53 2.38
N SER A 130 -6.90 -16.25 2.20
CA SER A 130 -5.87 -15.21 2.04
C SER A 130 -4.96 -15.12 3.26
N GLU A 131 -5.48 -15.40 4.45
CA GLU A 131 -4.73 -15.37 5.72
C GLU A 131 -3.68 -16.49 5.80
N SER A 132 -3.80 -17.53 4.97
CA SER A 132 -2.80 -18.59 4.89
C SER A 132 -1.55 -18.19 4.08
N VAL A 133 -1.62 -17.07 3.36
CA VAL A 133 -0.49 -16.56 2.58
C VAL A 133 0.40 -15.71 3.48
N GLU A 134 1.54 -16.27 3.83
CA GLU A 134 2.59 -15.55 4.55
C GLU A 134 3.61 -14.96 3.56
N TYR A 135 3.89 -13.68 3.70
CA TYR A 135 4.99 -13.05 2.98
C TYR A 135 6.33 -13.62 3.45
N LYS A 136 7.13 -14.08 2.49
CA LYS A 136 8.50 -14.51 2.71
C LYS A 136 9.44 -13.55 2.00
N LYS A 137 10.30 -12.90 2.78
CA LYS A 137 11.33 -12.02 2.24
C LYS A 137 12.16 -12.78 1.18
N PRO A 138 12.23 -12.29 -0.07
CA PRO A 138 13.05 -12.93 -1.10
C PRO A 138 14.52 -12.99 -0.69
N GLU A 139 15.22 -14.04 -1.12
CA GLU A 139 16.66 -14.16 -0.94
C GLU A 139 17.38 -13.16 -1.86
N ASN A 140 18.53 -12.62 -1.42
CA ASN A 140 19.36 -11.74 -2.24
C ASN A 140 20.22 -12.56 -3.21
N ILE A 141 19.58 -13.03 -4.26
CA ILE A 141 20.18 -13.81 -5.36
C ILE A 141 20.05 -12.98 -6.65
N ASP A 142 21.06 -13.08 -7.53
CA ASP A 142 21.03 -12.40 -8.84
C ASP A 142 20.09 -13.11 -9.81
N TYR A 143 18.89 -12.57 -9.96
CA TYR A 143 17.84 -13.10 -10.85
C TYR A 143 17.83 -12.45 -12.24
N GLU A 144 18.91 -11.78 -12.67
CA GLU A 144 18.92 -11.04 -13.94
C GLU A 144 18.46 -11.87 -15.13
N LYS A 145 18.98 -13.09 -15.29
CA LYS A 145 18.63 -13.95 -16.43
C LYS A 145 17.15 -14.31 -16.43
N GLU A 146 16.58 -14.50 -15.24
CA GLU A 146 15.20 -14.93 -15.06
C GLU A 146 14.25 -13.76 -15.25
N TYR A 147 14.65 -12.58 -14.76
CA TYR A 147 13.99 -11.31 -15.05
C TYR A 147 13.96 -11.01 -16.55
N GLN A 148 15.09 -11.14 -17.27
CA GLN A 148 15.14 -10.88 -18.70
C GLN A 148 14.23 -11.81 -19.50
N LYS A 149 14.14 -13.10 -19.14
CA LYS A 149 13.18 -14.04 -19.75
C LYS A 149 11.72 -13.59 -19.56
N LEU A 150 11.39 -13.01 -18.41
CA LEU A 150 10.04 -12.47 -18.18
C LEU A 150 9.80 -11.19 -19.00
N VAL A 151 10.81 -10.32 -19.11
CA VAL A 151 10.75 -9.10 -19.93
C VAL A 151 10.54 -9.43 -21.40
N GLU A 152 11.28 -10.40 -21.95
CA GLU A 152 11.13 -10.86 -23.34
C GLU A 152 9.72 -11.40 -23.64
N ARG A 153 9.00 -11.84 -22.60
CA ARG A 153 7.65 -12.41 -22.70
C ARG A 153 6.56 -11.44 -22.26
N THR A 154 6.85 -10.14 -22.18
CA THR A 154 5.86 -9.13 -21.74
C THR A 154 4.61 -9.13 -22.62
N ASP A 155 4.75 -9.29 -23.94
CA ASP A 155 3.60 -9.39 -24.86
C ASP A 155 2.71 -10.60 -24.55
N GLU A 156 3.28 -11.72 -24.08
CA GLU A 156 2.51 -12.89 -23.66
C GLU A 156 1.79 -12.62 -22.34
N ILE A 157 2.45 -11.94 -21.40
CA ILE A 157 1.86 -11.51 -20.12
C ILE A 157 0.65 -10.61 -20.36
N GLU A 158 0.77 -9.64 -21.27
CA GLU A 158 -0.33 -8.75 -21.64
C GLU A 158 -1.51 -9.54 -22.24
N LYS A 159 -1.23 -10.49 -23.14
CA LYS A 159 -2.26 -11.38 -23.71
C LYS A 159 -2.93 -12.25 -22.65
N GLU A 160 -2.20 -12.72 -21.65
CA GLU A 160 -2.75 -13.49 -20.52
C GLU A 160 -3.70 -12.63 -19.66
N LEU A 161 -3.35 -11.35 -19.43
CA LEU A 161 -4.20 -10.40 -18.70
C LEU A 161 -5.46 -10.03 -19.50
N GLU A 162 -5.36 -9.92 -20.82
CA GLU A 162 -6.50 -9.63 -21.69
C GLU A 162 -7.42 -10.83 -21.90
N ASN A 163 -6.88 -12.05 -21.97
CA ASN A 163 -7.65 -13.28 -22.25
C ASN A 163 -7.90 -14.09 -20.98
N ILE A 164 -8.52 -13.47 -19.97
CA ILE A 164 -8.94 -14.14 -18.73
C ILE A 164 -9.82 -15.35 -19.07
N LYS A 165 -9.35 -16.55 -18.73
CA LYS A 165 -10.11 -17.82 -18.79
C LYS A 165 -10.73 -18.19 -17.45
N THR A 166 -10.32 -17.49 -16.40
CA THR A 166 -10.66 -17.73 -15.01
C THR A 166 -12.11 -17.38 -14.76
N VAL A 167 -12.85 -18.33 -14.21
CA VAL A 167 -14.24 -18.15 -13.79
C VAL A 167 -14.26 -18.18 -12.27
N PRO A 168 -14.42 -17.01 -11.61
CA PRO A 168 -14.45 -16.94 -10.15
C PRO A 168 -15.47 -17.90 -9.54
N HIS A 169 -15.12 -18.55 -8.42
CA HIS A 169 -16.03 -19.46 -7.74
C HIS A 169 -17.29 -18.73 -7.21
N LEU A 170 -17.16 -17.43 -6.90
CA LEU A 170 -18.28 -16.55 -6.60
C LEU A 170 -18.90 -16.01 -7.88
N ALA A 171 -20.09 -16.50 -8.20
CA ALA A 171 -20.78 -16.20 -9.45
C ALA A 171 -21.36 -14.78 -9.52
N SER A 172 -21.67 -14.15 -8.38
CA SER A 172 -22.34 -12.85 -8.32
C SER A 172 -21.53 -11.80 -7.56
N ARG A 173 -21.76 -10.52 -7.91
CA ARG A 173 -21.21 -9.37 -7.20
C ARG A 173 -21.67 -9.36 -5.74
N GLU A 174 -22.92 -9.71 -5.49
CA GLU A 174 -23.54 -9.73 -4.17
C GLU A 174 -22.87 -10.76 -3.26
N ASP A 175 -22.50 -11.93 -3.79
CA ASP A 175 -21.80 -12.94 -3.01
C ASP A 175 -20.36 -12.53 -2.70
N ARG A 176 -19.68 -11.86 -3.64
CA ARG A 176 -18.38 -11.21 -3.39
C ARG A 176 -18.47 -10.16 -2.29
N LYS A 177 -19.48 -9.29 -2.35
CA LYS A 177 -19.72 -8.27 -1.30
C LYS A 177 -19.99 -8.90 0.06
N LYS A 178 -20.78 -9.98 0.13
CA LYS A 178 -21.02 -10.72 1.37
C LYS A 178 -19.72 -11.29 1.94
N LEU A 179 -18.88 -11.91 1.12
CA LEU A 179 -17.57 -12.41 1.56
C LEU A 179 -16.71 -11.27 2.10
N ILE A 180 -16.54 -10.20 1.32
CA ILE A 180 -15.76 -9.01 1.70
C ILE A 180 -16.24 -8.43 3.03
N SER A 181 -17.56 -8.33 3.25
CA SER A 181 -18.13 -7.77 4.48
C SER A 181 -17.91 -8.65 5.72
N LYS A 182 -17.70 -9.95 5.54
CA LYS A 182 -17.46 -10.91 6.63
C LYS A 182 -15.99 -11.10 6.94
N LYS A 183 -15.11 -10.74 5.99
CA LYS A 183 -13.67 -10.86 6.16
C LYS A 183 -13.18 -9.95 7.28
N LYS A 184 -12.15 -10.43 7.96
CA LYS A 184 -11.35 -9.59 8.86
C LYS A 184 -10.53 -8.63 8.02
N GLU A 185 -10.32 -7.43 8.55
CA GLU A 185 -9.36 -6.50 7.96
C GLU A 185 -7.96 -7.11 7.98
N ILE A 186 -7.19 -6.79 6.94
CA ILE A 186 -5.79 -7.20 6.83
C ILE A 186 -4.99 -6.59 7.97
N GLU A 187 -4.26 -7.43 8.69
CA GLU A 187 -3.29 -6.98 9.68
C GLU A 187 -2.03 -6.47 8.99
N PHE A 188 -1.63 -5.23 9.31
CA PHE A 188 -0.42 -4.60 8.80
C PHE A 188 0.72 -4.67 9.82
N THR A 189 1.95 -4.85 9.35
CA THR A 189 3.14 -4.66 10.20
C THR A 189 3.32 -3.18 10.53
N GLU A 190 4.23 -2.86 11.45
CA GLU A 190 4.55 -1.47 11.77
C GLU A 190 5.08 -0.72 10.55
N GLU A 191 5.99 -1.34 9.77
CA GLU A 191 6.57 -0.75 8.56
C GLU A 191 5.53 -0.49 7.47
N GLU A 192 4.62 -1.45 7.27
CA GLU A 192 3.50 -1.31 6.34
C GLU A 192 2.56 -0.18 6.77
N THR A 193 2.24 -0.13 8.06
CA THR A 193 1.39 0.91 8.64
C THR A 193 2.04 2.28 8.50
N ARG A 194 3.35 2.41 8.76
CA ARG A 194 4.10 3.66 8.55
C ARG A 194 4.10 4.09 7.10
N LEU A 195 4.29 3.14 6.16
CA LEU A 195 4.23 3.45 4.72
C LEU A 195 2.86 4.01 4.33
N ILE A 196 1.77 3.41 4.81
CA ILE A 196 0.39 3.86 4.56
C ILE A 196 0.16 5.25 5.17
N ILE A 197 0.57 5.47 6.42
CA ILE A 197 0.37 6.76 7.12
C ILE A 197 1.20 7.87 6.47
N ASP A 198 2.49 7.62 6.18
CA ASP A 198 3.35 8.56 5.45
C ASP A 198 2.65 8.98 4.16
N LYS A 199 2.09 8.02 3.42
CA LYS A 199 1.37 8.29 2.18
C LYS A 199 0.16 9.20 2.37
N GLN A 200 -0.63 8.98 3.42
CA GLN A 200 -1.82 9.78 3.70
C GLN A 200 -1.46 11.20 4.16
N LEU A 201 -0.41 11.34 4.96
CA LEU A 201 0.12 12.64 5.39
C LEU A 201 0.62 13.46 4.19
N ILE A 202 1.36 12.83 3.25
CA ILE A 202 1.76 13.48 1.98
C ILE A 202 0.54 13.97 1.21
N ASP A 203 -0.52 13.17 1.14
CA ASP A 203 -1.73 13.53 0.42
C ASP A 203 -2.50 14.68 1.07
N ALA A 204 -2.41 14.79 2.40
CA ALA A 204 -2.91 15.93 3.16
C ALA A 204 -1.98 17.16 3.12
N GLY A 205 -0.88 17.10 2.36
CA GLY A 205 0.06 18.23 2.16
C GLY A 205 1.12 18.37 3.25
N TRP A 206 1.34 17.34 4.07
CA TRP A 206 2.44 17.30 5.04
C TRP A 206 3.70 16.73 4.40
N GLU A 207 4.82 17.33 4.72
CA GLU A 207 6.12 16.75 4.45
C GLU A 207 6.43 15.69 5.50
N VAL A 208 6.61 14.45 5.06
CA VAL A 208 6.83 13.31 5.94
C VAL A 208 7.80 12.34 5.29
N ASP A 209 8.71 11.82 6.09
CA ASP A 209 9.51 10.66 5.77
C ASP A 209 9.91 10.05 7.12
N THR A 210 9.28 8.95 7.51
CA THR A 210 9.47 8.37 8.85
C THR A 210 10.92 7.98 9.17
N LYS A 211 11.78 7.82 8.16
CA LYS A 211 13.20 7.51 8.34
C LYS A 211 14.09 8.75 8.38
N VAL A 212 13.70 9.87 7.75
CA VAL A 212 14.43 11.17 7.86
C VAL A 212 13.84 12.01 8.98
N LEU A 213 12.55 12.31 8.89
CA LEU A 213 11.81 13.17 9.80
C LEU A 213 11.40 12.36 11.03
N ASN A 214 12.40 12.00 11.82
CA ASN A 214 12.25 11.17 13.01
C ASN A 214 13.04 11.79 14.17
N TYR A 215 12.40 11.97 15.31
CA TYR A 215 13.05 12.55 16.47
C TYR A 215 13.96 11.54 17.20
N LYS A 216 13.52 10.30 17.35
CA LYS A 216 14.27 9.28 18.09
C LYS A 216 15.56 8.89 17.38
N LEU A 217 15.50 8.75 16.06
CA LEU A 217 16.64 8.37 15.22
C LEU A 217 17.55 9.57 14.90
N ASN A 218 16.99 10.68 14.44
CA ASN A 218 17.77 11.78 13.86
C ASN A 218 17.69 13.09 14.65
N LYS A 219 16.97 13.12 15.78
CA LYS A 219 16.72 14.35 16.57
C LYS A 219 16.12 15.48 15.71
N THR A 220 15.29 15.11 14.73
CA THR A 220 14.61 16.07 13.86
C THR A 220 13.75 17.01 14.69
N LEU A 221 13.86 18.31 14.41
CA LEU A 221 13.08 19.35 15.06
C LEU A 221 12.22 20.08 14.02
N PRO A 222 11.12 20.71 14.44
CA PRO A 222 10.30 21.53 13.55
C PRO A 222 11.05 22.73 13.00
N GLU A 223 10.69 23.12 11.77
CA GLU A 223 11.37 24.16 11.01
C GLU A 223 10.41 25.26 10.56
N LYS A 224 10.84 26.53 10.62
CA LYS A 224 10.03 27.66 10.17
C LYS A 224 9.56 27.48 8.73
N LYS A 225 8.29 27.78 8.48
CA LYS A 225 7.63 27.75 7.16
C LYS A 225 7.51 26.36 6.50
N ARG A 226 7.78 25.27 7.21
CA ARG A 226 7.54 23.90 6.72
C ARG A 226 6.40 23.25 7.50
N ASN A 227 5.55 22.50 6.79
CA ASN A 227 4.48 21.71 7.41
C ASN A 227 4.99 20.27 7.49
N ILE A 228 5.63 19.88 8.60
CA ILE A 228 6.30 18.58 8.70
C ILE A 228 5.59 17.65 9.68
N ALA A 229 5.55 16.37 9.36
CA ALA A 229 5.22 15.31 10.30
C ALA A 229 6.52 14.64 10.77
N ILE A 230 6.76 14.66 12.07
CA ILE A 230 7.95 14.08 12.70
C ILE A 230 7.55 12.81 13.44
N ALA A 231 8.14 11.68 13.07
CA ALA A 231 7.91 10.40 13.72
C ALA A 231 8.63 10.28 15.08
N GLU A 232 8.10 9.45 15.97
CA GLU A 232 8.66 9.14 17.29
C GLU A 232 8.89 10.39 18.17
N TRP A 233 7.87 11.24 18.28
CA TRP A 233 7.97 12.52 18.99
C TRP A 233 7.81 12.33 20.50
N PRO A 234 8.70 12.87 21.36
CA PRO A 234 8.62 12.68 22.81
C PRO A 234 7.35 13.33 23.37
N CYS A 235 6.62 12.59 24.20
CA CYS A 235 5.41 13.06 24.86
C CYS A 235 5.32 12.58 26.32
N ILE A 236 4.44 13.18 27.10
CA ILE A 236 4.07 12.71 28.43
C ILE A 236 2.69 12.06 28.32
N LYS A 237 2.59 10.79 28.74
CA LYS A 237 1.31 10.05 28.76
C LYS A 237 0.46 10.52 29.93
N GLU A 238 -0.85 10.26 29.88
CA GLU A 238 -1.82 10.61 30.95
C GLU A 238 -1.40 10.13 32.35
N ASN A 239 -0.63 9.03 32.42
CA ASN A 239 -0.10 8.49 33.68
C ASN A 239 1.22 9.14 34.14
N GLY A 240 1.61 10.28 33.55
CA GLY A 240 2.83 11.02 33.87
C GLY A 240 4.14 10.39 33.37
N ARG A 241 4.09 9.24 32.68
CA ARG A 241 5.28 8.58 32.13
C ARG A 241 5.69 9.22 30.81
N LYS A 242 7.01 9.34 30.59
CA LYS A 242 7.57 9.71 29.29
C LYS A 242 7.29 8.60 28.28
N GLY A 243 6.86 9.00 27.09
CA GLY A 243 6.57 8.14 25.95
C GLY A 243 6.95 8.81 24.64
N PHE A 244 6.54 8.17 23.55
CA PHE A 244 6.66 8.71 22.21
C PHE A 244 5.30 8.61 21.54
N ALA A 245 4.90 9.67 20.85
CA ALA A 245 3.84 9.64 19.86
C ALA A 245 4.41 9.12 18.54
N ASP A 246 3.60 8.37 17.79
CA ASP A 246 4.03 7.82 16.51
C ASP A 246 4.33 8.91 15.49
N TYR A 247 3.49 9.97 15.45
CA TYR A 247 3.72 11.18 14.66
C TYR A 247 3.35 12.45 15.43
N ALA A 248 4.09 13.53 15.16
CA ALA A 248 3.77 14.89 15.57
C ALA A 248 3.75 15.83 14.36
N LEU A 249 2.67 16.58 14.19
CA LEU A 249 2.44 17.48 13.07
C LEU A 249 2.76 18.93 13.46
N PHE A 250 3.62 19.59 12.68
CA PHE A 250 4.11 20.95 12.94
C PHE A 250 3.83 21.89 11.78
N LEU A 251 3.12 22.99 12.03
CA LEU A 251 3.01 24.11 11.09
C LEU A 251 4.08 25.16 11.41
N GLY A 252 5.18 25.13 10.68
CA GLY A 252 6.36 25.88 11.04
C GLY A 252 6.98 25.33 12.32
N GLU A 253 7.25 26.21 13.29
CA GLU A 253 7.79 25.81 14.60
C GLU A 253 6.69 25.43 15.62
N LYS A 254 5.42 25.62 15.28
CA LYS A 254 4.31 25.37 16.20
C LYS A 254 3.78 23.95 16.00
N ALA A 255 3.79 23.16 17.07
CA ALA A 255 3.08 21.88 17.10
C ALA A 255 1.58 22.14 16.94
N LYS A 256 0.96 21.47 15.98
CA LYS A 256 -0.49 21.50 15.82
C LYS A 256 -1.14 20.32 16.53
N GLU A 257 -0.55 19.14 16.40
CA GLU A 257 -1.18 17.89 16.83
C GLU A 257 -0.17 16.74 16.94
N THR A 258 -0.48 15.73 17.74
CA THR A 258 0.29 14.49 17.87
C THR A 258 -0.67 13.31 17.84
N PHE A 259 -0.27 12.18 17.26
CA PHE A 259 -1.10 10.99 17.16
C PHE A 259 -0.29 9.71 17.35
N ASN A 260 -0.95 8.68 17.89
CA ASN A 260 -0.46 7.32 17.88
C ASN A 260 -0.99 6.57 16.65
N ILE A 261 -0.46 5.39 16.33
CA ILE A 261 -0.98 4.48 15.32
C ILE A 261 -2.38 4.07 15.75
N VAL A 262 -3.37 4.77 15.21
CA VAL A 262 -4.79 4.49 15.34
C VAL A 262 -5.31 4.30 13.93
N LYS A 263 -6.25 3.36 13.72
CA LYS A 263 -7.01 3.28 12.45
C LYS A 263 -7.51 4.67 12.08
N LEU A 264 -7.13 5.15 10.90
CA LEU A 264 -7.43 6.51 10.45
C LEU A 264 -8.92 6.84 10.32
N GLU A 265 -9.81 5.85 10.36
CA GLU A 265 -11.26 6.08 10.43
C GLU A 265 -11.67 6.90 11.68
N GLN A 266 -10.78 7.06 12.65
CA GLN A 266 -10.95 7.90 13.84
C GLN A 266 -10.21 9.24 13.79
N LEU A 267 -9.43 9.52 12.73
CA LEU A 267 -8.88 10.85 12.52
C LEU A 267 -9.97 11.73 11.89
N PRO A 268 -10.24 12.94 12.41
CA PRO A 268 -11.18 13.86 11.77
C PRO A 268 -10.72 14.12 10.34
N ASN A 269 -11.66 14.10 9.38
CA ASN A 269 -11.45 14.42 7.97
C ASN A 269 -10.33 15.47 7.79
N LEU A 270 -9.15 15.03 7.35
CA LEU A 270 -8.00 15.90 7.11
C LEU A 270 -8.31 16.99 6.06
N ASP A 271 -9.37 16.77 5.26
CA ASP A 271 -9.96 17.73 4.31
C ASP A 271 -10.39 19.07 4.95
N GLY A 272 -10.56 19.13 6.28
CA GLY A 272 -10.95 20.35 7.01
C GLY A 272 -9.81 21.17 7.61
N ILE A 273 -8.55 20.77 7.47
CA ILE A 273 -7.43 21.38 8.23
C ILE A 273 -6.78 22.56 7.47
N CYS A 274 -7.16 22.77 6.21
CA CYS A 274 -6.86 23.98 5.45
C CYS A 274 -7.85 25.10 5.80
N GLY A 275 -7.73 25.68 6.99
CA GLY A 275 -8.38 26.93 7.35
C GLY A 275 -9.29 26.83 8.57
N GLY A 276 -8.94 27.58 9.61
CA GLY A 276 -9.74 27.74 10.81
C GLY A 276 -9.08 27.13 12.04
N ASP A 277 -8.83 28.00 13.01
CA ASP A 277 -8.33 27.64 14.33
C ASP A 277 -9.14 26.51 14.96
N LYS A 278 -8.48 25.37 15.21
CA LYS A 278 -8.84 24.40 16.26
C LYS A 278 -7.66 23.45 16.46
N TYR A 279 -7.11 23.53 17.66
CA TYR A 279 -6.06 22.69 18.20
C TYR A 279 -6.63 21.30 18.49
N VAL A 280 -5.89 20.26 18.15
CA VAL A 280 -6.09 18.97 18.80
C VAL A 280 -4.70 18.53 19.24
N LEU A 281 -4.45 18.58 20.55
CA LEU A 281 -3.29 17.95 21.17
C LEU A 281 -3.70 16.52 21.51
N CYS A 282 -2.96 15.51 21.04
CA CYS A 282 -3.07 14.15 21.58
C CYS A 282 -1.79 13.68 22.28
N CYS A 283 -1.39 14.48 23.27
CA CYS A 283 -0.69 14.16 24.53
C CYS A 283 -0.23 15.53 25.05
N GLU A 284 -0.48 15.83 26.33
CA GLU A 284 -0.04 17.11 26.92
C GLU A 284 1.46 17.30 26.71
N ILE A 285 1.81 18.25 25.85
CA ILE A 285 3.18 18.74 25.69
C ILE A 285 3.32 19.86 26.72
N ILE A 286 4.11 19.63 27.76
CA ILE A 286 4.76 20.72 28.52
C ILE A 286 6.02 21.11 27.75
#